data_AF-B5CU76-F1
#
_entry.id   AF-B5CU76-F1
#
_cell.length_a   1.000
_cell.length_b   1.000
_cell.length_c   1.000
_cell.angle_alpha   90.00
_cell.angle_beta   90.00
_cell.angle_gamma   90.00
#
_symmetry.space_group_name_H-M   'P 1'
#
loop_
_entity.id
_entity.type
_entity.pdbx_description
1 polymer ?
#
loop_
_entity_poly.entity_id
_entity_poly.type
_entity_poly.pdbx_seq_one_letter_code
_entity_poly.pdbx_strand_id
1 'polypeptide(L)'
;MKKIQVWILFLFVCISVSAQKIAVKTNLLYDVTTTLNLGAEFRVAPKWTIDLSGNYNPFNLGDDRKMKHWLVQPEARYWFCEAFNGHFLALHALGGQFNVANMDLGIFPSFKNYRYQGNMYGAGIGYGYQFVLSKHWNLGLEIGAGWIRADYDKYDCPHCGEWRGSDKKDYFGLTKAAISLIYVIK
;
A
#
# COMPACT_ATOMS: atom_id res chain seq x y z
N MET A 1 -6.64 -5.06 35.06
CA MET A 1 -5.38 -4.82 34.32
C MET A 1 -5.58 -4.44 32.84
N LYS A 2 -6.65 -3.69 32.49
CA LYS A 2 -6.98 -3.33 31.09
C LYS A 2 -6.82 -1.83 30.76
N LYS A 3 -6.44 -0.99 31.73
CA LYS A 3 -6.34 0.47 31.56
C LYS A 3 -4.92 0.99 31.29
N ILE A 4 -3.89 0.16 31.48
CA ILE A 4 -2.47 0.56 31.31
C ILE A 4 -2.02 0.50 29.84
N GLN A 5 -2.70 -0.28 28.99
CA GLN A 5 -2.32 -0.42 27.58
C GLN A 5 -2.65 0.82 26.73
N VAL A 6 -3.62 1.65 27.14
CA VAL A 6 -4.00 2.88 26.40
C VAL A 6 -2.94 3.97 26.53
N TRP A 7 -2.16 3.98 27.63
CA TRP A 7 -1.12 4.97 27.86
C TRP A 7 0.18 4.66 27.09
N ILE A 8 0.48 3.38 26.83
CA ILE A 8 1.65 2.96 26.04
C ILE A 8 1.47 3.33 24.56
N LEU A 9 0.23 3.36 24.05
CA LEU A 9 -0.07 3.80 22.69
C LEU A 9 0.11 5.34 22.52
N PHE A 10 -0.07 6.11 23.60
CA PHE A 10 0.16 7.56 23.60
C PHE A 10 1.63 7.95 23.83
N LEU A 11 2.43 7.08 24.46
CA LEU A 11 3.85 7.32 24.75
C LEU A 11 4.77 7.30 23.51
N PHE A 12 4.29 6.77 22.38
CA PHE A 12 5.02 6.84 21.10
C PHE A 12 4.79 8.14 20.31
N VAL A 13 3.97 9.08 20.82
CA VAL A 13 3.68 10.36 20.16
C VAL A 13 4.44 11.52 20.83
N CYS A 14 5.62 11.25 21.38
CA CYS A 14 6.60 12.30 21.68
C CYS A 14 7.54 12.48 20.48
N ILE A 15 6.98 12.80 19.31
CA ILE A 15 7.78 13.23 18.17
C ILE A 15 8.02 14.73 18.37
N SER A 16 9.24 15.09 18.73
CA SER A 16 9.69 16.48 18.80
C SER A 16 9.30 17.21 17.52
N VAL A 17 8.41 18.20 17.65
CA VAL A 17 7.94 19.06 16.55
C VAL A 17 9.07 20.02 16.18
N SER A 18 10.01 19.54 15.37
CA SER A 18 10.99 20.37 14.67
C SER A 18 10.65 20.32 13.20
N ALA A 19 10.36 21.49 12.58
CA ALA A 19 10.08 21.72 11.16
C ALA A 19 10.07 20.44 10.31
N GLN A 20 8.98 19.68 10.41
CA GLN A 20 8.88 18.38 9.75
C GLN A 20 8.67 18.66 8.27
N LYS A 21 9.66 18.28 7.46
CA LYS A 21 9.46 18.15 6.02
C LYS A 21 8.40 17.07 5.82
N ILE A 22 7.23 17.48 5.35
CA ILE A 22 6.13 16.59 4.98
C ILE A 22 6.20 16.45 3.46
N ALA A 23 5.97 15.26 2.93
CA ALA A 23 5.81 15.06 1.51
C ALA A 23 4.47 14.39 1.25
N VAL A 24 3.75 14.86 0.23
CA VAL A 24 2.58 14.16 -0.30
C VAL A 24 2.95 13.49 -1.61
N LYS A 25 2.39 12.32 -1.88
CA LYS A 25 2.76 11.55 -3.07
C LYS A 25 1.59 10.81 -3.68
N THR A 26 1.69 10.61 -4.98
CA THR A 26 0.85 9.69 -5.76
C THR A 26 1.77 8.80 -6.59
N ASN A 27 1.42 7.54 -6.71
CA ASN A 27 2.08 6.52 -7.49
C ASN A 27 1.36 6.35 -8.84
N LEU A 28 2.06 6.76 -9.89
CA LEU A 28 1.57 6.83 -11.26
C LEU A 28 1.26 5.43 -11.84
N LEU A 29 1.81 4.35 -11.27
CA LEU A 29 1.48 2.99 -11.70
C LEU A 29 0.03 2.60 -11.36
N TYR A 30 -0.51 3.11 -10.24
CA TYR A 30 -1.88 2.81 -9.84
C TYR A 30 -2.91 3.56 -10.68
N ASP A 31 -2.55 4.72 -11.23
CA ASP A 31 -3.39 5.48 -12.16
C ASP A 31 -3.67 4.68 -13.44
N VAL A 32 -2.70 3.90 -13.91
CA VAL A 32 -2.86 2.96 -15.05
C VAL A 32 -3.91 1.89 -14.74
N THR A 33 -4.07 1.52 -13.46
CA THR A 33 -5.06 0.55 -12.99
C THR A 33 -6.37 1.20 -12.53
N THR A 34 -6.61 2.49 -12.80
CA THR A 34 -7.77 3.26 -12.30
C THR A 34 -7.91 3.28 -10.78
N THR A 35 -6.81 3.06 -10.06
CA THR A 35 -6.79 3.02 -8.59
C THR A 35 -6.32 4.36 -8.06
N LEU A 36 -7.23 5.07 -7.39
CA LEU A 36 -6.90 6.31 -6.71
C LEU A 36 -5.92 6.00 -5.59
N ASN A 37 -4.84 6.75 -5.49
CA ASN A 37 -3.84 6.53 -4.46
C ASN A 37 -3.26 7.85 -3.96
N LEU A 38 -2.96 7.89 -2.67
CA LEU A 38 -2.39 9.05 -2.00
C LEU A 38 -1.56 8.59 -0.81
N GLY A 39 -0.39 9.21 -0.63
CA GLY A 39 0.44 8.98 0.54
C GLY A 39 0.98 10.26 1.14
N ALA A 40 1.32 10.19 2.43
CA ALA A 40 2.00 11.24 3.17
C ALA A 40 3.22 10.65 3.87
N GLU A 41 4.35 11.33 3.73
CA GLU A 41 5.64 10.91 4.27
C GLU A 41 6.26 12.00 5.13
N PHE A 42 6.72 11.62 6.32
CA PHE A 42 7.18 12.53 7.36
C PHE A 42 8.63 12.21 7.72
N ARG A 43 9.50 13.22 7.70
CA ARG A 43 10.85 13.07 8.27
C ARG A 43 10.80 13.02 9.78
N VAL A 44 11.23 11.90 10.36
CA VAL A 44 11.31 11.70 11.82
C VAL A 44 12.73 11.76 12.35
N ALA A 45 13.75 11.56 11.49
CA ALA A 45 15.16 11.75 11.81
C ALA A 45 15.96 12.13 10.55
N PRO A 46 17.24 12.53 10.65
CA PRO A 46 18.05 12.92 9.49
C PRO A 46 18.10 11.87 8.36
N LYS A 47 17.99 10.58 8.71
CA LYS A 47 18.02 9.45 7.78
C LYS A 47 16.76 8.58 7.83
N TRP A 48 15.71 9.02 8.51
CA TRP A 48 14.49 8.22 8.68
C TRP A 48 13.24 9.01 8.27
N THR A 49 12.40 8.36 7.48
CA THR A 49 11.04 8.84 7.19
C THR A 49 10.02 7.75 7.51
N ILE A 50 8.81 8.17 7.85
CA ILE A 50 7.65 7.31 8.00
C ILE A 50 6.64 7.72 6.94
N ASP A 51 6.16 6.76 6.18
CA ASP A 51 5.18 6.91 5.13
C ASP A 51 3.87 6.21 5.52
N LEU A 52 2.75 6.82 5.14
CA LEU A 52 1.44 6.22 5.18
C LEU A 52 0.77 6.46 3.83
N SER A 53 0.53 5.37 3.10
CA SER A 53 -0.13 5.41 1.80
C SER A 53 -1.47 4.66 1.81
N GLY A 54 -2.42 5.17 1.05
CA GLY A 54 -3.73 4.60 0.84
C GLY A 54 -4.02 4.42 -0.65
N ASN A 55 -4.64 3.30 -1.01
CA ASN A 55 -5.11 3.00 -2.36
C ASN A 55 -6.60 2.68 -2.30
N TYR A 56 -7.36 3.14 -3.28
CA TYR A 56 -8.80 2.93 -3.38
C TYR A 56 -9.22 2.79 -4.84
N ASN A 57 -9.86 1.68 -5.16
CA ASN A 57 -10.52 1.49 -6.44
C ASN A 57 -12.01 1.16 -6.19
N PRO A 58 -12.94 2.05 -6.59
CA PRO A 58 -14.38 1.81 -6.45
C PRO A 58 -15.03 1.16 -7.68
N PHE A 59 -14.31 0.97 -8.78
CA PHE A 59 -14.91 0.80 -10.09
C PHE A 59 -15.36 -0.65 -10.40
N ASN A 60 -16.48 -0.74 -11.10
CA ASN A 60 -16.85 -1.93 -11.88
C ASN A 60 -16.33 -1.71 -13.31
N LEU A 61 -15.62 -2.68 -13.88
CA LEU A 61 -14.91 -2.54 -15.16
C LEU A 61 -15.76 -2.98 -16.37
N GLY A 62 -17.10 -2.94 -16.26
CA GLY A 62 -18.04 -3.46 -17.25
C GLY A 62 -18.00 -4.99 -17.39
N ASP A 63 -19.00 -5.59 -18.06
CA ASP A 63 -19.10 -7.03 -18.33
C ASP A 63 -18.89 -7.93 -17.09
N ASP A 64 -19.60 -7.60 -16.00
CA ASP A 64 -19.52 -8.30 -14.71
C ASP A 64 -18.15 -8.29 -14.01
N ARG A 65 -17.17 -7.55 -14.54
CA ARG A 65 -15.84 -7.41 -13.95
C ARG A 65 -15.86 -6.44 -12.79
N LYS A 66 -15.30 -6.86 -11.67
CA LYS A 66 -15.20 -6.06 -10.44
C LYS A 66 -13.75 -6.00 -10.00
N MET A 67 -13.26 -4.80 -9.72
CA MET A 67 -11.94 -4.56 -9.15
C MET A 67 -12.05 -3.57 -8.00
N LYS A 68 -12.84 -3.92 -6.98
CA LYS A 68 -13.03 -3.05 -5.82
C LYS A 68 -12.04 -3.41 -4.74
N HIS A 69 -11.27 -2.43 -4.29
CA HIS A 69 -10.37 -2.65 -3.17
C HIS A 69 -10.04 -1.35 -2.46
N TRP A 70 -9.62 -1.49 -1.21
CA TRP A 70 -8.89 -0.45 -0.50
C TRP A 70 -7.70 -1.08 0.19
N LEU A 71 -6.59 -0.34 0.27
CA LEU A 71 -5.36 -0.79 0.89
C LEU A 71 -4.74 0.38 1.65
N VAL A 72 -4.30 0.13 2.88
CA VAL A 72 -3.46 1.03 3.65
C VAL A 72 -2.10 0.37 3.82
N GLN A 73 -1.03 1.14 3.59
CA GLN A 73 0.33 0.65 3.61
C GLN A 73 1.24 1.65 4.35
N PRO A 74 1.42 1.46 5.68
CA PRO A 74 2.45 2.15 6.44
C PRO A 74 3.84 1.59 6.13
N GLU A 75 4.83 2.47 6.14
CA GLU A 75 6.21 2.11 5.80
C GLU A 75 7.23 2.96 6.55
N ALA A 76 8.28 2.32 7.05
CA ALA A 76 9.44 2.99 7.60
C ALA A 76 10.57 2.94 6.57
N ARG A 77 11.18 4.09 6.27
CA ARG A 77 12.28 4.19 5.31
C ARG A 77 13.56 4.68 5.97
N TYR A 78 14.63 3.95 5.72
CA TYR A 78 15.98 4.34 6.08
C TYR A 78 16.75 4.82 4.85
N TRP A 79 17.20 6.07 4.89
CA TRP A 79 17.92 6.73 3.80
C TRP A 79 19.42 6.62 4.02
N PHE A 80 20.18 6.33 2.96
CA PHE A 80 21.63 6.16 3.10
C PHE A 80 22.36 7.48 3.34
N CYS A 81 21.87 8.57 2.74
CA CYS A 81 22.45 9.91 2.86
C CYS A 81 21.64 10.82 3.81
N GLU A 82 20.55 11.42 3.31
CA GLU A 82 19.60 12.24 4.06
C GLU A 82 18.17 11.84 3.66
N ALA A 83 17.22 11.98 4.57
CA ALA A 83 15.80 11.85 4.30
C ALA A 83 15.39 12.62 3.03
N PHE A 84 14.63 11.95 2.16
CA PHE A 84 14.17 12.45 0.86
C PHE A 84 15.26 12.63 -0.22
N ASN A 85 16.44 12.03 -0.06
CA ASN A 85 17.53 12.16 -1.03
C ASN A 85 18.23 10.82 -1.34
N GLY A 86 18.08 10.34 -2.58
CA GLY A 86 18.81 9.19 -3.10
C GLY A 86 18.26 7.85 -2.63
N HIS A 87 19.16 6.93 -2.27
CA HIS A 87 18.84 5.54 -1.95
C HIS A 87 18.20 5.37 -0.56
N PHE A 88 17.21 4.50 -0.47
CA PHE A 88 16.61 4.09 0.79
C PHE A 88 16.24 2.60 0.82
N LEU A 89 16.22 2.04 2.02
CA LEU A 89 15.59 0.76 2.35
C LEU A 89 14.25 1.02 3.03
N ALA A 90 13.28 0.17 2.77
CA ALA A 90 11.93 0.26 3.32
C ALA A 90 11.56 -1.01 4.08
N LEU A 91 10.80 -0.86 5.14
CA LEU A 91 10.05 -1.92 5.80
C LEU A 91 8.59 -1.49 5.81
N HIS A 92 7.72 -2.27 5.16
CA HIS A 92 6.31 -1.95 5.03
C HIS A 92 5.40 -3.04 5.56
N ALA A 93 4.25 -2.62 6.05
CA ALA A 93 3.11 -3.49 6.26
C ALA A 93 2.00 -3.04 5.33
N LEU A 94 1.10 -3.94 4.96
CA LEU A 94 -0.05 -3.63 4.12
C LEU A 94 -1.29 -4.32 4.68
N GLY A 95 -2.44 -3.69 4.51
CA GLY A 95 -3.70 -4.21 5.02
C GLY A 95 -4.88 -3.58 4.28
N GLY A 96 -5.86 -4.39 3.91
CA GLY A 96 -6.95 -3.91 3.08
C GLY A 96 -8.02 -4.95 2.81
N GLN A 97 -8.98 -4.55 1.99
CA GLN A 97 -10.05 -5.42 1.51
C GLN A 97 -10.09 -5.41 0.01
N PHE A 98 -10.51 -6.54 -0.55
CA PHE A 98 -10.69 -6.68 -1.97
C PHE A 98 -12.00 -7.41 -2.28
N ASN A 99 -12.53 -7.10 -3.45
CA ASN A 99 -13.67 -7.73 -4.07
C ASN A 99 -13.42 -7.75 -5.57
N VAL A 100 -12.95 -8.90 -6.04
CA VAL A 100 -12.51 -9.13 -7.40
C VAL A 100 -13.41 -10.18 -8.05
N ALA A 101 -13.89 -9.91 -9.26
CA ALA A 101 -14.70 -10.85 -10.02
C ALA A 101 -14.36 -10.79 -11.50
N ASN A 102 -14.37 -11.96 -12.17
CA ASN A 102 -14.27 -12.08 -13.62
C ASN A 102 -13.03 -11.39 -14.23
N MET A 103 -11.89 -11.41 -13.53
CA MET A 103 -10.65 -10.79 -13.99
C MET A 103 -9.66 -11.83 -14.51
N ASP A 104 -9.16 -11.60 -15.73
CA ASP A 104 -8.06 -12.36 -16.33
C ASP A 104 -6.79 -11.52 -16.22
N LEU A 105 -6.04 -11.70 -15.12
CA LEU A 105 -4.87 -10.87 -14.83
C LEU A 105 -3.58 -11.39 -15.50
N GLY A 106 -3.65 -12.44 -16.32
CA GLY A 106 -2.53 -13.03 -17.07
C GLY A 106 -1.44 -13.71 -16.22
N ILE A 107 -1.02 -13.07 -15.12
CA ILE A 107 0.06 -13.46 -14.19
C ILE A 107 -0.52 -14.12 -12.93
N PHE A 108 -1.78 -13.84 -12.59
CA PHE A 108 -2.49 -14.44 -11.45
C PHE A 108 -3.51 -15.48 -11.93
N PRO A 109 -3.98 -16.39 -11.04
CA PRO A 109 -5.03 -17.35 -11.40
C PRO A 109 -6.23 -16.61 -12.01
N SER A 110 -6.68 -17.06 -13.18
CA SER A 110 -7.83 -16.46 -13.85
C SER A 110 -9.03 -16.55 -12.92
N PHE A 111 -9.60 -15.41 -12.55
CA PHE A 111 -10.81 -15.33 -11.70
C PHE A 111 -12.09 -15.48 -12.54
N LYS A 112 -12.00 -16.14 -13.71
CA LYS A 112 -13.12 -16.37 -14.61
C LYS A 112 -14.23 -17.12 -13.89
N ASN A 113 -15.45 -16.60 -14.02
CA ASN A 113 -16.69 -17.12 -13.43
C ASN A 113 -16.77 -17.11 -11.88
N TYR A 114 -15.75 -16.66 -11.15
CA TYR A 114 -15.80 -16.62 -9.70
C TYR A 114 -15.60 -15.20 -9.17
N ARG A 115 -16.22 -14.93 -8.02
CA ARG A 115 -15.99 -13.73 -7.24
C ARG A 115 -15.29 -14.09 -5.94
N TYR A 116 -14.25 -13.32 -5.62
CA TYR A 116 -13.45 -13.44 -4.41
C TYR A 116 -13.56 -12.14 -3.63
N GLN A 117 -14.01 -12.24 -2.38
CA GLN A 117 -14.13 -11.10 -1.50
C GLN A 117 -13.48 -11.43 -0.17
N GLY A 118 -12.63 -10.53 0.33
CA GLY A 118 -11.85 -10.84 1.50
C GLY A 118 -11.01 -9.70 2.04
N ASN A 119 -10.28 -10.02 3.09
CA ASN A 119 -9.26 -9.17 3.68
C ASN A 119 -7.89 -9.66 3.21
N MET A 120 -6.96 -8.72 3.05
CA MET A 120 -5.55 -9.05 2.87
C MET A 120 -4.73 -8.28 3.88
N TYR A 121 -3.66 -8.90 4.36
CA TYR A 121 -2.65 -8.23 5.18
C TYR A 121 -1.29 -8.86 4.94
N GLY A 122 -0.24 -8.09 5.17
CA GLY A 122 1.10 -8.54 4.85
C GLY A 122 2.17 -7.60 5.34
N ALA A 123 3.41 -8.01 5.12
CA ALA A 123 4.59 -7.21 5.38
C ALA A 123 5.68 -7.55 4.37
N GLY A 124 6.56 -6.59 4.13
CA GLY A 124 7.66 -6.75 3.20
C GLY A 124 8.77 -5.77 3.45
N ILE A 125 9.84 -5.94 2.68
CA ILE A 125 10.94 -5.01 2.61
C ILE A 125 11.00 -4.42 1.21
N GLY A 126 11.54 -3.23 1.10
CA GLY A 126 11.68 -2.53 -0.16
C GLY A 126 13.04 -1.86 -0.30
N TYR A 127 13.35 -1.53 -1.54
CA TYR A 127 14.47 -0.68 -1.89
C TYR A 127 13.99 0.34 -2.91
N GLY A 128 14.43 1.57 -2.74
CA GLY A 128 14.04 2.65 -3.64
C GLY A 128 15.10 3.71 -3.79
N TYR A 129 14.82 4.59 -4.74
CA TYR A 129 15.63 5.75 -5.06
C TYR A 129 14.73 6.96 -5.31
N GLN A 130 15.10 8.10 -4.73
CA GLN A 130 14.39 9.36 -4.95
C GLN A 130 15.27 10.39 -5.64
N PHE A 131 14.81 10.85 -6.80
CA PHE A 131 15.37 11.96 -7.56
C PHE A 131 14.79 13.28 -7.05
N VAL A 132 15.66 14.22 -6.73
CA VAL A 132 15.27 15.60 -6.41
C VAL A 132 15.17 16.38 -7.72
N LEU A 133 13.97 16.73 -8.16
CA LEU A 133 13.76 17.42 -9.44
C LEU A 133 13.77 18.94 -9.26
N SER A 134 13.19 19.44 -8.18
CA SER A 134 13.17 20.87 -7.84
C SER A 134 13.06 21.06 -6.33
N LYS A 135 12.87 22.31 -5.88
CA LYS A 135 12.70 22.65 -4.45
C LYS A 135 11.55 21.90 -3.77
N HIS A 136 10.49 21.59 -4.52
CA HIS A 136 9.29 20.95 -3.99
C HIS A 136 8.95 19.63 -4.70
N TRP A 137 9.43 19.40 -5.93
CA TRP A 137 9.08 18.20 -6.68
C TRP A 137 10.21 17.17 -6.68
N ASN A 138 9.85 15.94 -6.36
CA ASN A 138 10.71 14.77 -6.41
C ASN A 138 10.03 13.65 -7.22
N LEU A 139 10.83 12.73 -7.75
CA LEU A 139 10.37 11.49 -8.36
C LEU A 139 10.95 10.31 -7.58
N GLY A 140 10.11 9.36 -7.17
CA GLY A 140 10.52 8.17 -6.42
C GLY A 140 10.33 6.90 -7.24
N LEU A 141 11.31 6.01 -7.20
CA LEU A 141 11.20 4.64 -7.68
C LEU A 141 11.33 3.69 -6.50
N GLU A 142 10.47 2.68 -6.43
CA GLU A 142 10.52 1.70 -5.35
C GLU A 142 10.02 0.34 -5.79
N ILE A 143 10.71 -0.70 -5.35
CA ILE A 143 10.31 -2.09 -5.50
C ILE A 143 10.40 -2.79 -4.15
N GLY A 144 9.40 -3.60 -3.82
CA GLY A 144 9.33 -4.30 -2.55
C GLY A 144 8.84 -5.73 -2.68
N ALA A 145 9.44 -6.62 -1.90
CA ALA A 145 9.11 -8.02 -1.83
C ALA A 145 8.74 -8.42 -0.40
N GLY A 146 7.81 -9.35 -0.25
CA GLY A 146 7.29 -9.71 1.05
C GLY A 146 6.27 -10.83 1.00
N TRP A 147 5.52 -10.93 2.09
CA TRP A 147 4.48 -11.92 2.31
C TRP A 147 3.12 -11.23 2.47
N ILE A 148 2.10 -11.81 1.85
CA ILE A 148 0.70 -11.41 1.96
C ILE A 148 -0.13 -12.63 2.30
N ARG A 149 -1.01 -12.50 3.29
CA ARG A 149 -2.11 -13.42 3.55
C ARG A 149 -3.41 -12.82 3.04
N ALA A 150 -4.15 -13.59 2.27
CA ALA A 150 -5.49 -13.28 1.82
C ALA A 150 -6.48 -14.28 2.43
N ASP A 151 -7.43 -13.77 3.22
CA ASP A 151 -8.57 -14.53 3.74
C ASP A 151 -9.80 -14.12 2.92
N TYR A 152 -10.42 -15.06 2.20
CA TYR A 152 -11.50 -14.73 1.26
C TYR A 152 -12.64 -15.74 1.25
N ASP A 153 -13.82 -15.24 0.89
CA ASP A 153 -14.97 -16.04 0.49
C ASP A 153 -15.04 -16.15 -1.03
N LYS A 154 -15.36 -17.35 -1.51
CA LYS A 154 -15.56 -17.66 -2.93
C LYS A 154 -17.04 -17.76 -3.26
N TYR A 155 -17.45 -17.15 -4.37
CA TYR A 155 -18.82 -17.16 -4.89
C TYR A 155 -18.85 -17.60 -6.36
N ASP A 156 -19.86 -18.37 -6.75
CA ASP A 156 -20.01 -18.97 -8.10
C ASP A 156 -20.37 -18.00 -9.23
N CYS A 157 -20.86 -16.80 -8.91
CA CYS A 157 -21.26 -15.81 -9.90
C CYS A 157 -20.88 -14.39 -9.47
N PRO A 158 -20.44 -13.54 -10.42
CA PRO A 158 -20.11 -12.14 -10.15
C PRO A 158 -21.27 -11.29 -9.59
N HIS A 159 -22.52 -11.60 -9.97
CA HIS A 159 -23.72 -10.85 -9.62
C HIS A 159 -24.46 -11.41 -8.39
N CYS A 160 -24.90 -12.67 -8.45
CA CYS A 160 -25.69 -13.36 -7.41
C CYS A 160 -25.22 -14.80 -7.19
N GLY A 161 -23.91 -14.99 -6.96
CA GLY A 161 -23.36 -16.32 -6.69
C GLY A 161 -23.71 -16.82 -5.29
N GLU A 162 -24.06 -18.10 -5.19
CA GLU A 162 -24.11 -18.79 -3.90
C GLU A 162 -22.71 -18.82 -3.27
N TRP A 163 -22.67 -18.68 -1.94
CA TRP A 163 -21.43 -18.83 -1.18
C TRP A 163 -20.94 -20.28 -1.30
N ARG A 164 -19.68 -20.47 -1.72
CA ARG A 164 -19.07 -21.79 -1.89
C ARG A 164 -18.21 -22.23 -0.72
N GLY A 165 -17.66 -21.27 0.02
CA GLY A 165 -16.69 -21.54 1.07
C GLY A 165 -15.75 -20.38 1.32
N SER A 166 -15.10 -20.43 2.47
CA SER A 166 -14.00 -19.56 2.84
C SER A 166 -12.67 -20.29 2.69
N ASP A 167 -11.65 -19.60 2.19
CA ASP A 167 -10.32 -20.15 1.98
C ASP A 167 -9.25 -19.09 2.32
N LYS A 168 -8.01 -19.55 2.49
CA LYS A 168 -6.88 -18.72 2.89
C LYS A 168 -5.69 -19.01 2.00
N LYS A 169 -5.04 -17.96 1.51
CA LYS A 169 -3.86 -18.10 0.66
C LYS A 169 -2.73 -17.21 1.10
N ASP A 170 -1.55 -17.81 1.19
CA ASP A 170 -0.29 -17.09 1.36
C ASP A 170 0.36 -16.84 -0.01
N TYR A 171 0.83 -15.61 -0.20
CA TYR A 171 1.59 -15.19 -1.36
C TYR A 171 2.94 -14.63 -0.90
N PHE A 172 4.02 -15.10 -1.53
CA PHE A 172 5.36 -14.57 -1.36
C PHE A 172 5.84 -14.04 -2.71
N GLY A 173 6.25 -12.77 -2.76
CA GLY A 173 6.67 -12.16 -4.01
C GLY A 173 6.65 -10.65 -3.96
N LEU A 174 6.31 -10.04 -5.11
CA LEU A 174 6.26 -8.59 -5.26
C LEU A 174 5.07 -8.04 -4.47
N THR A 175 5.36 -7.24 -3.44
CA THR A 175 4.34 -6.63 -2.56
C THR A 175 4.25 -5.11 -2.75
N LYS A 176 5.20 -4.51 -3.46
CA LYS A 176 5.17 -3.09 -3.82
C LYS A 176 5.92 -2.84 -5.13
N ALA A 177 5.34 -2.00 -5.98
CA ALA A 177 6.03 -1.37 -7.09
C ALA A 177 5.50 0.05 -7.23
N ALA A 178 6.38 1.04 -7.27
CA ALA A 178 5.98 2.44 -7.32
C ALA A 178 6.86 3.30 -8.22
N ILE A 179 6.19 4.15 -9.00
CA ILE A 179 6.76 5.33 -9.65
C ILE A 179 5.98 6.52 -9.09
N SER A 180 6.53 7.17 -8.06
CA SER A 180 5.83 8.19 -7.29
C SER A 180 6.21 9.59 -7.72
N LEU A 181 5.21 10.42 -8.01
CA LEU A 181 5.37 11.86 -8.05
C LEU A 181 5.18 12.41 -6.62
N ILE A 182 6.15 13.17 -6.14
CA ILE A 182 6.25 13.56 -4.73
C ILE A 182 6.36 15.08 -4.64
N TYR A 183 5.54 15.69 -3.78
CA TYR A 183 5.56 17.11 -3.47
C TYR A 183 5.94 17.34 -2.01
N VAL A 184 7.08 17.99 -1.77
CA VAL A 184 7.61 18.30 -0.43
C VAL A 184 7.06 19.64 0.05
N ILE A 185 6.28 19.58 1.13
CA ILE A 185 5.74 20.69 1.90
C ILE A 185 6.77 21.05 2.98
N LYS A 186 7.20 22.31 2.99
CA LYS A 186 8.12 22.86 4.01
C LYS A 186 7.37 23.36 5.22
#